data_AF-A0A7Y0A835-F1
#
_entry.id   AF-A0A7Y0A835-F1
#
_cell.length_a   1.000
_cell.length_b   1.000
_cell.length_c   1.000
_cell.angle_alpha   90.00
_cell.angle_beta   90.00
_cell.angle_gamma   90.00
#
_symmetry.space_group_name_H-M   'P 1'
#
loop_
_entity.id
_entity.type
_entity.pdbx_description
1 polymer ?
#
loop_
_entity_poly.entity_id
_entity_poly.type
_entity_poly.pdbx_seq_one_letter_code
_entity_poly.pdbx_strand_id
1 'polypeptide(L)'
;MDQAPKEMFVGVINPYALTEAITGRKFDWKDAKSYQILEETLETNYAELFDIKFNSPLYAGLELMKDNTVRALKTDEVKIRATDKLESVNLSNIRTLNDLSTTGVKDLNAISVKNARLDKGDVKMVLNIPKLNNTITNKLITPSIKNIIFGQGNANGWTPAGTSWSDRGNFFNDVTEYNDPIQGAVANCYFIAAISAIAWATPYTIEHKVRATGTGETDRTNAIQFFTKGGGKDAATRLVEVTDNTIVNSSNNPVYCRSNDAGEIWPAVYEKAFAKWITNVNDDKPDISQTAYGDPAKAVAQLTNKTPYYYYTSSRTGLDLFGIVRENSMSYKTINPMVAWTYGSGKDYSGSNIVGNHAYTVLGWSTFNGKNYIILRNPWGVTEPNGLNSYQGLISFFDGSFWRPINMIGNDGVFALEVNAFQYYFAALAVTK
;
A
#
# COMPACT_ATOMS: atom_id res chain seq x y z
N MET A 1 22.93 -12.41 -6.10
CA MET A 1 22.14 -11.20 -6.38
C MET A 1 21.77 -11.23 -7.84
N ASP A 2 20.60 -10.72 -8.17
CA ASP A 2 20.13 -10.64 -9.55
C ASP A 2 20.28 -9.21 -10.08
N GLN A 3 20.11 -9.04 -11.39
CA GLN A 3 20.18 -7.72 -12.01
C GLN A 3 19.04 -6.82 -11.49
N ALA A 4 19.40 -5.60 -11.09
CA ALA A 4 18.42 -4.59 -10.71
C ALA A 4 17.47 -4.30 -11.89
N PRO A 5 16.16 -4.19 -11.65
CA PRO A 5 15.20 -3.83 -12.68
C PRO A 5 15.45 -2.39 -13.15
N LYS A 6 15.19 -2.12 -14.43
CA LYS A 6 15.26 -0.75 -14.96
C LYS A 6 14.17 0.14 -14.36
N GLU A 7 12.98 -0.43 -14.19
CA GLU A 7 11.81 0.23 -13.65
C GLU A 7 10.88 -0.81 -13.01
N MET A 8 10.20 -0.41 -11.94
CA MET A 8 9.19 -1.22 -11.26
C MET A 8 8.01 -0.34 -10.87
N PHE A 9 6.82 -0.94 -10.92
CA PHE A 9 5.55 -0.28 -10.63
C PHE A 9 4.81 -1.00 -9.49
N VAL A 10 5.53 -1.36 -8.42
CA VAL A 10 4.95 -2.01 -7.24
C VAL A 10 4.19 -0.95 -6.44
N GLY A 11 2.89 -1.17 -6.22
CA GLY A 11 2.01 -0.15 -5.67
C GLY A 11 0.55 -0.61 -5.63
N VAL A 12 -0.07 -0.54 -4.46
CA VAL A 12 -1.52 -0.72 -4.26
C VAL A 12 -1.98 0.29 -3.22
N ILE A 13 -3.11 0.97 -3.46
CA ILE A 13 -3.67 1.95 -2.50
C ILE A 13 -4.20 1.22 -1.26
N ASN A 14 -4.00 1.79 -0.06
CA ASN A 14 -4.64 1.28 1.15
C ASN A 14 -6.17 1.45 1.05
N PRO A 15 -6.96 0.35 1.01
CA PRO A 15 -8.41 0.40 0.81
C PRO A 15 -9.13 1.14 1.94
N TYR A 16 -8.64 1.02 3.18
CA TYR A 16 -9.24 1.65 4.34
C TYR A 16 -9.03 3.16 4.29
N ALA A 17 -7.79 3.60 4.09
CA ALA A 17 -7.47 5.01 3.99
C ALA A 17 -8.16 5.69 2.78
N LEU A 18 -8.25 4.99 1.64
CA LEU A 18 -8.99 5.50 0.48
C LEU A 18 -10.48 5.65 0.79
N THR A 19 -11.08 4.68 1.47
CA THR A 19 -12.49 4.73 1.89
C THR A 19 -12.74 5.88 2.86
N GLU A 20 -11.87 6.10 3.85
CA GLU A 20 -11.94 7.26 4.75
C GLU A 20 -11.79 8.58 4.00
N ALA A 21 -10.91 8.64 2.99
CA ALA A 21 -10.70 9.83 2.18
C ALA A 21 -11.90 10.16 1.27
N ILE A 22 -12.57 9.14 0.71
CA ILE A 22 -13.77 9.31 -0.12
C ILE A 22 -14.98 9.70 0.73
N THR A 23 -15.20 9.01 1.86
CA THR A 23 -16.39 9.19 2.70
C THR A 23 -16.26 10.35 3.69
N GLY A 24 -15.03 10.79 3.96
CA GLY A 24 -14.71 11.76 5.00
C GLY A 24 -14.86 11.21 6.43
N ARG A 25 -15.18 9.93 6.60
CA ARG A 25 -15.50 9.30 7.89
C ARG A 25 -14.48 8.23 8.25
N LYS A 26 -14.04 8.22 9.51
CA LYS A 26 -13.27 7.13 10.09
C LYS A 26 -14.16 5.94 10.41
N PHE A 27 -13.61 4.75 10.29
CA PHE A 27 -14.23 3.51 10.74
C PHE A 27 -13.13 2.60 11.30
N ASP A 28 -13.51 1.58 12.07
CA ASP A 28 -12.53 0.68 12.67
C ASP A 28 -11.99 -0.30 11.63
N TRP A 29 -10.75 -0.15 11.20
CA TRP A 29 -10.13 -1.03 10.21
C TRP A 29 -10.01 -2.49 10.68
N LYS A 30 -10.12 -2.73 12.00
CA LYS A 30 -9.99 -4.04 12.64
C LYS A 30 -11.34 -4.73 12.82
N ASP A 31 -12.45 -4.03 12.63
CA ASP A 31 -13.78 -4.65 12.69
C ASP A 31 -13.95 -5.64 11.53
N ALA A 32 -14.36 -6.86 11.87
CA ALA A 32 -14.64 -7.91 10.89
C ALA A 32 -15.74 -7.54 9.88
N LYS A 33 -16.53 -6.47 10.12
CA LYS A 33 -17.55 -5.97 9.18
C LYS A 33 -17.06 -4.87 8.26
N SER A 34 -15.83 -4.37 8.45
CA SER A 34 -15.29 -3.26 7.67
C SER A 34 -15.17 -3.56 6.19
N TYR A 35 -15.07 -4.84 5.81
CA TYR A 35 -15.11 -5.23 4.40
C TYR A 35 -16.39 -4.78 3.68
N GLN A 36 -17.54 -4.70 4.37
CA GLN A 36 -18.80 -4.26 3.75
C GLN A 36 -18.73 -2.79 3.33
N ILE A 37 -18.13 -1.94 4.17
CA ILE A 37 -17.91 -0.52 3.88
C ILE A 37 -16.97 -0.37 2.67
N LEU A 38 -15.93 -1.21 2.59
CA LEU A 38 -15.02 -1.24 1.45
C LEU A 38 -15.74 -1.68 0.17
N GLU A 39 -16.52 -2.75 0.23
CA GLU A 39 -17.27 -3.26 -0.93
C GLU A 39 -18.28 -2.25 -1.46
N GLU A 40 -19.00 -1.57 -0.57
CA GLU A 40 -19.96 -0.52 -0.92
C GLU A 40 -19.27 0.71 -1.51
N THR A 41 -18.18 1.17 -0.90
CA THR A 41 -17.49 2.41 -1.32
C THR A 41 -16.68 2.23 -2.60
N LEU A 42 -16.05 1.05 -2.77
CA LEU A 42 -15.17 0.74 -3.90
C LEU A 42 -15.89 -0.05 -5.00
N GLU A 43 -17.17 -0.39 -4.80
CA GLU A 43 -18.02 -1.12 -5.74
C GLU A 43 -17.37 -2.40 -6.29
N THR A 44 -16.60 -3.09 -5.44
CA THR A 44 -15.81 -4.28 -5.78
C THR A 44 -15.87 -5.25 -4.61
N ASN A 45 -16.10 -6.54 -4.87
CA ASN A 45 -16.10 -7.55 -3.81
C ASN A 45 -14.75 -7.60 -3.09
N TYR A 46 -14.75 -7.81 -1.78
CA TYR A 46 -13.54 -7.76 -0.95
C TYR A 46 -12.49 -8.78 -1.42
N ALA A 47 -12.92 -9.98 -1.81
CA ALA A 47 -12.04 -11.02 -2.34
C ALA A 47 -11.38 -10.66 -3.68
N GLU A 48 -11.94 -9.70 -4.43
CA GLU A 48 -11.45 -9.23 -5.73
C GLU A 48 -10.60 -7.95 -5.59
N LEU A 49 -10.60 -7.28 -4.42
CA LEU A 49 -9.91 -6.00 -4.22
C LEU A 49 -8.38 -6.09 -4.36
N PHE A 50 -7.80 -7.25 -4.05
CA PHE A 50 -6.35 -7.41 -3.86
C PHE A 50 -5.64 -8.10 -5.03
N ASP A 51 -6.26 -8.16 -6.20
CA ASP A 51 -5.63 -8.64 -7.43
C ASP A 51 -6.07 -7.79 -8.63
N ILE A 52 -5.09 -7.21 -9.32
CA ILE A 52 -5.30 -6.31 -10.47
C ILE A 52 -6.08 -6.97 -11.63
N LYS A 53 -6.06 -8.32 -11.74
CA LYS A 53 -6.84 -9.03 -12.79
C LYS A 53 -8.35 -8.78 -12.70
N PHE A 54 -8.84 -8.39 -11.54
CA PHE A 54 -10.25 -8.06 -11.31
C PHE A 54 -10.57 -6.58 -11.58
N ASN A 55 -9.60 -5.79 -12.07
CA ASN A 55 -9.74 -4.35 -12.33
C ASN A 55 -10.07 -3.52 -11.07
N SER A 56 -9.65 -3.99 -9.89
CA SER A 56 -9.89 -3.32 -8.62
C SER A 56 -9.44 -1.85 -8.64
N PRO A 57 -10.23 -0.91 -8.09
CA PRO A 57 -9.87 0.51 -8.06
C PRO A 57 -8.61 0.83 -7.25
N LEU A 58 -8.13 -0.10 -6.40
CA LEU A 58 -6.89 0.07 -5.64
C LEU A 58 -5.64 0.11 -6.53
N TYR A 59 -5.77 -0.35 -7.79
CA TYR A 59 -4.72 -0.35 -8.82
C TYR A 59 -4.90 0.78 -9.82
N ALA A 60 -5.65 1.83 -9.49
CA ALA A 60 -5.87 2.96 -10.38
C ALA A 60 -4.54 3.55 -10.90
N GLY A 61 -4.46 3.73 -12.22
CA GLY A 61 -3.22 4.14 -12.90
C GLY A 61 -2.27 2.99 -13.27
N LEU A 62 -2.64 1.74 -13.02
CA LEU A 62 -1.87 0.56 -13.41
C LEU A 62 -2.67 -0.36 -14.35
N GLU A 63 -1.95 -1.09 -15.19
CA GLU A 63 -2.50 -2.11 -16.08
C GLU A 63 -1.71 -3.42 -15.99
N LEU A 64 -2.45 -4.54 -15.95
CA LEU A 64 -1.90 -5.89 -16.03
C LEU A 64 -1.61 -6.28 -17.48
N MET A 65 -0.37 -6.70 -17.72
CA MET A 65 0.10 -7.21 -19.00
C MET A 65 -0.14 -8.73 -19.12
N LYS A 66 -0.07 -9.26 -20.35
CA LYS A 66 -0.32 -10.68 -20.62
C LYS A 66 0.63 -11.65 -19.91
N ASP A 67 1.83 -11.19 -19.57
CA ASP A 67 2.86 -11.94 -18.84
C ASP A 67 2.75 -11.78 -17.31
N ASN A 68 1.64 -11.22 -16.82
CA ASN A 68 1.37 -10.86 -15.42
C ASN A 68 2.27 -9.78 -14.83
N THR A 69 3.06 -9.08 -15.66
CA THR A 69 3.75 -7.85 -15.24
C THR A 69 2.79 -6.67 -15.23
N VAL A 70 3.16 -5.59 -14.55
CA VAL A 70 2.32 -4.40 -14.39
C VAL A 70 3.03 -3.21 -15.01
N ARG A 71 2.27 -2.34 -15.68
CA ARG A 71 2.76 -1.05 -16.20
C ARG A 71 1.91 0.11 -15.70
N ALA A 72 2.50 1.31 -15.65
CA ALA A 72 1.75 2.53 -15.45
C ALA A 72 0.94 2.91 -16.70
N LEU A 73 -0.30 3.34 -16.48
CA LEU A 73 -1.16 3.95 -17.47
C LEU A 73 -0.87 5.44 -17.58
N LYS A 74 -1.12 6.01 -18.76
CA LYS A 74 -1.15 7.47 -18.90
C LYS A 74 -2.43 8.02 -18.29
N THR A 75 -2.38 9.25 -17.78
CA THR A 75 -3.51 9.89 -17.09
C THR A 75 -4.77 10.01 -17.95
N ASP A 76 -4.62 10.17 -19.28
CA ASP A 76 -5.71 10.23 -20.24
C ASP A 76 -6.40 8.87 -20.50
N GLU A 77 -5.73 7.77 -20.16
CA GLU A 77 -6.31 6.42 -20.21
C GLU A 77 -7.24 6.12 -19.02
N VAL A 78 -7.14 6.91 -17.94
CA VAL A 78 -8.02 6.82 -16.77
C VAL A 78 -9.26 7.68 -16.98
N LYS A 79 -10.39 7.04 -17.21
CA LYS A 79 -11.67 7.70 -17.45
C LYS A 79 -12.35 8.10 -16.14
N ILE A 80 -13.09 9.20 -16.19
CA ILE A 80 -13.90 9.66 -15.07
C ILE A 80 -15.34 9.26 -15.32
N ARG A 81 -15.93 8.55 -14.36
CA ARG A 81 -17.35 8.20 -14.36
C ARG A 81 -18.18 9.48 -14.28
N ALA A 82 -19.10 9.62 -15.23
CA ALA A 82 -20.01 10.75 -15.29
C ALA A 82 -21.00 10.70 -14.11
N THR A 83 -21.35 11.87 -13.58
CA THR A 83 -22.15 12.03 -12.36
C THR A 83 -23.56 11.44 -12.49
N ASP A 84 -24.13 11.48 -13.70
CA ASP A 84 -25.44 10.91 -14.06
C ASP A 84 -25.47 9.38 -14.03
N LYS A 85 -24.30 8.73 -14.07
CA LYS A 85 -24.16 7.28 -13.93
C LYS A 85 -23.70 6.86 -12.54
N LEU A 86 -23.80 7.75 -11.55
CA LEU A 86 -23.53 7.39 -10.15
C LEU A 86 -24.66 6.54 -9.55
N GLU A 87 -25.88 6.64 -10.07
CA GLU A 87 -27.01 5.85 -9.57
C GLU A 87 -26.97 4.40 -10.08
N SER A 88 -27.15 3.45 -9.15
CA SER A 88 -27.32 2.04 -9.48
C SER A 88 -28.58 1.83 -10.31
N VAL A 89 -28.52 0.93 -11.29
CA VAL A 89 -29.71 0.53 -12.05
C VAL A 89 -30.76 -0.02 -11.09
N ASN A 90 -31.97 0.53 -11.13
CA ASN A 90 -33.05 0.08 -10.26
C ASN A 90 -33.54 -1.31 -10.70
N LEU A 91 -33.33 -2.32 -9.86
CA LEU A 91 -33.75 -3.71 -10.08
C LEU A 91 -34.97 -4.13 -9.24
N SER A 92 -35.64 -3.20 -8.53
CA SER A 92 -36.76 -3.53 -7.62
C SER A 92 -37.95 -4.21 -8.31
N ASN A 93 -38.08 -3.98 -9.61
CA ASN A 93 -39.19 -4.47 -10.43
C ASN A 93 -38.89 -5.79 -11.14
N ILE A 94 -37.67 -6.34 -10.98
CA ILE A 94 -37.30 -7.63 -11.56
C ILE A 94 -37.98 -8.75 -10.77
N ARG A 95 -38.72 -9.61 -11.47
CA ARG A 95 -39.41 -10.79 -10.91
C ARG A 95 -38.95 -12.08 -11.57
N THR A 96 -38.51 -12.01 -12.82
CA THR A 96 -37.97 -13.12 -13.60
C THR A 96 -36.63 -12.75 -14.23
N LEU A 97 -35.82 -13.74 -14.61
CA LEU A 97 -34.58 -13.49 -15.37
C LEU A 97 -34.84 -12.76 -16.69
N ASN A 98 -36.01 -12.97 -17.30
CA ASN A 98 -36.42 -12.29 -18.52
C ASN A 98 -36.59 -10.78 -18.34
N ASP A 99 -36.95 -10.33 -17.14
CA ASP A 99 -37.16 -8.90 -16.86
C ASP A 99 -35.84 -8.11 -16.93
N LEU A 100 -34.68 -8.77 -16.80
CA LEU A 100 -33.37 -8.13 -17.01
C LEU A 100 -33.21 -7.58 -18.44
N SER A 101 -33.98 -8.07 -19.41
CA SER A 101 -33.99 -7.48 -20.76
C SER A 101 -34.47 -6.02 -20.76
N THR A 102 -35.35 -5.65 -19.81
CA THR A 102 -35.89 -4.28 -19.67
C THR A 102 -34.84 -3.28 -19.20
N THR A 103 -33.74 -3.76 -18.61
CA THR A 103 -32.62 -2.92 -18.15
C THR A 103 -31.53 -2.75 -19.21
N GLY A 104 -31.79 -3.14 -20.47
CA GLY A 104 -30.85 -3.00 -21.58
C GLY A 104 -29.87 -4.16 -21.74
N VAL A 105 -30.03 -5.23 -20.96
CA VAL A 105 -29.29 -6.48 -21.12
C VAL A 105 -29.82 -7.19 -22.37
N LYS A 106 -28.92 -7.48 -23.32
CA LYS A 106 -29.27 -8.22 -24.55
C LYS A 106 -28.74 -9.64 -24.41
N ASP A 107 -29.49 -10.61 -24.92
CA ASP A 107 -29.12 -12.03 -24.96
C ASP A 107 -28.85 -12.64 -23.58
N LEU A 108 -29.93 -12.86 -22.82
CA LEU A 108 -29.90 -13.39 -21.46
C LEU A 108 -29.24 -14.77 -21.36
N ASN A 109 -29.34 -15.57 -22.43
CA ASN A 109 -28.81 -16.93 -22.46
C ASN A 109 -27.27 -16.97 -22.57
N ALA A 110 -26.66 -15.87 -23.02
CA ALA A 110 -25.21 -15.74 -23.13
C ALA A 110 -24.55 -15.17 -21.86
N ILE A 111 -25.33 -14.80 -20.83
CA ILE A 111 -24.82 -14.23 -19.59
C ILE A 111 -24.08 -15.29 -18.80
N SER A 112 -22.80 -15.05 -18.51
CA SER A 112 -22.01 -15.96 -17.70
C SER A 112 -22.35 -15.83 -16.20
N VAL A 113 -22.41 -16.97 -15.52
CA VAL A 113 -22.60 -17.05 -14.07
C VAL A 113 -21.21 -17.02 -13.43
N LYS A 114 -20.93 -16.01 -12.60
CA LYS A 114 -19.69 -15.91 -11.82
C LYS A 114 -19.67 -16.93 -10.68
N ASN A 115 -20.80 -17.07 -10.00
CA ASN A 115 -20.98 -17.98 -8.87
C ASN A 115 -22.43 -18.43 -8.81
N ALA A 116 -22.68 -19.68 -8.45
CA ALA A 116 -23.99 -20.21 -8.14
C ALA A 116 -23.88 -21.12 -6.92
N ARG A 117 -24.74 -20.90 -5.92
CA ARG A 117 -24.82 -21.76 -4.73
C ARG A 117 -26.26 -21.97 -4.31
N LEU A 118 -26.54 -23.17 -3.80
CA LEU A 118 -27.79 -23.46 -3.11
C LEU A 118 -27.64 -23.02 -1.65
N ASP A 119 -28.57 -22.20 -1.17
CA ASP A 119 -28.59 -21.69 0.19
C ASP A 119 -30.01 -21.80 0.75
N LYS A 120 -30.22 -22.76 1.66
CA LYS A 120 -31.52 -23.01 2.32
C LYS A 120 -32.70 -23.21 1.35
N GLY A 121 -32.46 -23.82 0.19
CA GLY A 121 -33.49 -24.07 -0.84
C GLY A 121 -33.54 -23.00 -1.93
N ASP A 122 -32.88 -21.86 -1.74
CA ASP A 122 -32.78 -20.80 -2.75
C ASP A 122 -31.49 -20.95 -3.56
N VAL A 123 -31.58 -20.79 -4.88
CA VAL A 123 -30.41 -20.72 -5.74
C VAL A 123 -29.95 -19.26 -5.81
N LYS A 124 -28.80 -18.96 -5.20
CA LYS A 124 -28.15 -17.65 -5.26
C LYS A 124 -27.14 -17.65 -6.40
N MET A 125 -27.39 -16.84 -7.43
CA MET A 125 -26.49 -16.68 -8.57
C MET A 125 -25.96 -15.25 -8.66
N VAL A 126 -24.67 -15.12 -8.98
CA VAL A 126 -24.05 -13.85 -9.34
C VAL A 126 -23.82 -13.86 -10.85
N LEU A 127 -24.52 -12.99 -11.57
CA LEU A 127 -24.45 -12.88 -13.02
C LEU A 127 -23.42 -11.84 -13.44
N ASN A 128 -22.63 -12.12 -14.47
CA ASN A 128 -21.74 -11.13 -15.07
C ASN A 128 -22.48 -10.35 -16.15
N ILE A 129 -22.86 -9.09 -15.87
CA ILE A 129 -23.62 -8.25 -16.80
C ILE A 129 -22.81 -6.98 -17.16
N PRO A 130 -21.84 -7.06 -18.10
CA PRO A 130 -20.94 -5.95 -18.42
C PRO A 130 -21.64 -4.65 -18.83
N LYS A 131 -22.81 -4.72 -19.47
CA LYS A 131 -23.57 -3.53 -19.91
C LYS A 131 -24.11 -2.69 -18.76
N LEU A 132 -24.43 -3.33 -17.63
CA LEU A 132 -24.85 -2.64 -16.41
C LEU A 132 -23.66 -2.33 -15.50
N ASN A 133 -22.48 -2.89 -15.82
CA ASN A 133 -21.27 -2.77 -15.04
C ASN A 133 -20.61 -1.41 -15.28
N ASN A 134 -21.16 -0.37 -14.66
CA ASN A 134 -20.55 0.95 -14.57
C ASN A 134 -19.84 1.14 -13.22
N THR A 135 -19.37 0.05 -12.63
CA THR A 135 -18.71 0.10 -11.33
C THR A 135 -17.35 0.77 -11.44
N ILE A 136 -16.85 1.24 -10.30
CA ILE A 136 -15.50 1.79 -10.19
C ILE A 136 -14.48 0.69 -10.55
N THR A 137 -13.48 1.03 -11.35
CA THR A 137 -12.35 0.16 -11.71
C THR A 137 -11.04 0.94 -11.67
N ASN A 138 -9.90 0.26 -11.85
CA ASN A 138 -8.60 0.91 -12.04
C ASN A 138 -8.50 1.86 -13.26
N LYS A 139 -9.44 1.76 -14.22
CA LYS A 139 -9.48 2.59 -15.45
C LYS A 139 -10.71 3.50 -15.54
N LEU A 140 -11.69 3.32 -14.67
CA LEU A 140 -12.91 4.13 -14.60
C LEU A 140 -13.15 4.50 -13.14
N ILE A 141 -12.80 5.73 -12.76
CA ILE A 141 -12.85 6.19 -11.36
C ILE A 141 -13.87 7.30 -11.17
N THR A 142 -14.30 7.52 -9.93
CA THR A 142 -15.17 8.65 -9.57
C THR A 142 -14.38 9.95 -9.51
N PRO A 143 -15.05 11.12 -9.61
CA PRO A 143 -14.41 12.42 -9.37
C PRO A 143 -13.70 12.51 -8.01
N SER A 144 -14.29 11.91 -6.95
CA SER A 144 -13.70 11.89 -5.60
C SER A 144 -12.36 11.14 -5.59
N ILE A 145 -12.30 9.95 -6.19
CA ILE A 145 -11.06 9.19 -6.32
C ILE A 145 -10.04 10.00 -7.14
N LYS A 146 -10.44 10.54 -8.30
CA LYS A 146 -9.57 11.36 -9.15
C LYS A 146 -8.92 12.49 -8.36
N ASN A 147 -9.69 13.21 -7.54
CA ASN A 147 -9.15 14.32 -6.76
C ASN A 147 -8.09 13.88 -5.74
N ILE A 148 -8.23 12.68 -5.18
CA ILE A 148 -7.30 12.12 -4.19
C ILE A 148 -6.01 11.59 -4.85
N ILE A 149 -6.10 10.94 -6.01
CA ILE A 149 -4.95 10.21 -6.60
C ILE A 149 -4.41 10.78 -7.92
N PHE A 150 -5.16 11.65 -8.61
CA PHE A 150 -4.79 12.30 -9.87
C PHE A 150 -5.13 13.81 -9.88
N GLY A 151 -5.21 14.44 -8.70
CA GLY A 151 -5.44 15.87 -8.58
C GLY A 151 -4.32 16.67 -9.24
N GLN A 152 -4.64 17.83 -9.83
CA GLN A 152 -3.62 18.74 -10.37
C GLN A 152 -3.38 19.90 -9.41
N GLY A 153 -2.12 20.27 -9.23
CA GLY A 153 -1.73 21.43 -8.44
C GLY A 153 -1.96 22.72 -9.21
N ASN A 154 -1.79 23.85 -8.52
CA ASN A 154 -1.80 25.17 -9.14
C ASN A 154 -0.50 25.92 -8.78
N ALA A 155 -0.44 27.21 -9.11
CA ALA A 155 0.74 28.04 -8.83
C ALA A 155 1.12 28.10 -7.34
N ASN A 156 0.21 27.76 -6.42
CA ASN A 156 0.41 27.73 -4.97
C ASN A 156 0.68 26.31 -4.42
N GLY A 157 1.05 25.37 -5.29
CA GLY A 157 1.31 23.98 -4.95
C GLY A 157 0.09 23.07 -5.13
N TRP A 158 0.21 21.84 -4.64
CA TRP A 158 -0.80 20.80 -4.76
C TRP A 158 -1.61 20.65 -3.47
N THR A 159 -2.93 20.65 -3.59
CA THR A 159 -3.85 20.37 -2.49
C THR A 159 -5.10 19.71 -3.07
N PRO A 160 -5.37 18.43 -2.76
CA PRO A 160 -6.58 17.74 -3.20
C PRO A 160 -7.85 18.48 -2.78
N ALA A 161 -8.90 18.39 -3.60
CA ALA A 161 -10.18 19.00 -3.28
C ALA A 161 -10.75 18.46 -1.94
N GLY A 162 -11.26 19.36 -1.09
CA GLY A 162 -11.81 18.98 0.23
C GLY A 162 -10.75 18.69 1.29
N THR A 163 -9.48 19.02 1.02
CA THR A 163 -8.37 18.84 1.96
C THR A 163 -7.62 20.14 2.23
N SER A 164 -6.79 20.13 3.26
CA SER A 164 -5.90 21.23 3.64
C SER A 164 -4.58 20.70 4.19
N TRP A 165 -3.54 21.54 4.16
CA TRP A 165 -2.27 21.27 4.83
C TRP A 165 -2.34 21.76 6.28
N SER A 166 -2.04 20.90 7.24
CA SER A 166 -2.06 21.21 8.68
C SER A 166 -0.94 20.48 9.40
N ASP A 167 -0.30 21.14 10.35
CA ASP A 167 0.49 20.50 11.38
C ASP A 167 -0.46 19.70 12.30
N ARG A 168 -0.04 18.48 12.64
CA ARG A 168 -0.84 17.45 13.30
C ARG A 168 -0.21 16.94 14.58
N GLY A 169 1.00 17.38 14.92
CA GLY A 169 1.66 17.00 16.16
C GLY A 169 3.19 17.01 16.04
N ASN A 170 3.85 16.19 16.84
CA ASN A 170 5.30 16.19 16.95
C ASN A 170 5.91 15.28 15.90
N PHE A 171 7.13 15.62 15.44
CA PHE A 171 7.88 14.74 14.55
C PHE A 171 8.04 13.34 15.14
N PHE A 172 8.49 13.26 16.40
CA PHE A 172 8.55 12.03 17.20
C PHE A 172 7.71 12.19 18.46
N ASN A 173 6.92 11.17 18.80
CA ASN A 173 6.36 11.03 20.14
C ASN A 173 7.26 10.16 21.03
N ASP A 174 7.97 9.22 20.42
CA ASP A 174 8.90 8.29 21.04
C ASP A 174 10.05 7.94 20.08
N VAL A 175 10.69 6.78 20.26
CA VAL A 175 11.75 6.34 19.35
C VAL A 175 11.13 5.85 18.05
N THR A 176 11.80 6.03 16.91
CA THR A 176 11.32 5.52 15.62
C THR A 176 10.97 4.03 15.72
N GLU A 177 9.70 3.67 15.52
CA GLU A 177 9.25 2.29 15.52
C GLU A 177 8.88 1.83 14.09
N TYR A 178 9.00 0.54 13.83
CA TYR A 178 8.78 -0.02 12.49
C TYR A 178 7.30 0.01 12.09
N ASN A 179 6.41 0.12 13.08
CA ASN A 179 4.97 0.12 12.98
C ASN A 179 4.37 1.52 12.83
N ASP A 180 5.14 2.60 13.06
CA ASP A 180 4.67 3.98 12.84
C ASP A 180 4.20 4.17 11.40
N PRO A 181 4.95 3.77 10.36
CA PRO A 181 4.51 4.04 8.99
C PRO A 181 3.26 3.25 8.62
N ILE A 182 2.15 3.98 8.45
CA ILE A 182 0.87 3.49 7.94
C ILE A 182 0.59 4.18 6.60
N GLN A 183 0.43 3.39 5.56
CA GLN A 183 0.14 3.89 4.22
C GLN A 183 -1.26 4.52 4.13
N GLY A 184 -1.38 5.62 3.40
CA GLY A 184 -2.67 6.28 3.14
C GLY A 184 -3.27 6.01 1.76
N ALA A 185 -4.08 6.97 1.28
CA ALA A 185 -4.84 6.88 0.04
C ALA A 185 -4.00 7.11 -1.24
N VAL A 186 -2.78 6.55 -1.31
CA VAL A 186 -1.88 6.60 -2.47
C VAL A 186 -1.14 5.27 -2.61
N ALA A 187 -0.83 4.85 -3.84
CA ALA A 187 -0.25 3.54 -4.14
C ALA A 187 1.27 3.46 -3.92
N ASN A 188 1.80 4.02 -2.82
CA ASN A 188 3.24 4.12 -2.54
C ASN A 188 3.73 3.12 -1.47
N CYS A 189 3.08 1.96 -1.35
CA CYS A 189 3.45 0.90 -0.42
C CYS A 189 4.96 0.57 -0.42
N TYR A 190 5.61 0.67 -1.58
CA TYR A 190 7.06 0.45 -1.74
C TYR A 190 7.89 1.41 -0.87
N PHE A 191 7.48 2.67 -0.76
CA PHE A 191 8.15 3.68 0.03
C PHE A 191 7.83 3.49 1.52
N ILE A 192 6.55 3.22 1.87
CA ILE A 192 6.13 3.00 3.26
C ILE A 192 6.78 1.74 3.86
N ALA A 193 6.86 0.65 3.10
CA ALA A 193 7.60 -0.54 3.49
C ALA A 193 9.10 -0.25 3.62
N ALA A 194 9.68 0.59 2.76
CA ALA A 194 11.09 0.96 2.84
C ALA A 194 11.42 1.75 4.12
N ILE A 195 10.64 2.78 4.47
CA ILE A 195 10.86 3.53 5.72
C ILE A 195 10.62 2.68 6.98
N SER A 196 9.64 1.76 6.95
CA SER A 196 9.42 0.77 8.00
C SER A 196 10.61 -0.21 8.14
N ALA A 197 11.20 -0.66 7.02
CA ALA A 197 12.41 -1.49 7.02
C ALA A 197 13.63 -0.77 7.60
N ILE A 198 13.77 0.53 7.31
CA ILE A 198 14.85 1.37 7.86
C ILE A 198 14.66 1.59 9.35
N ALA A 199 13.46 1.98 9.79
CA ALA A 199 13.10 2.11 11.20
C ALA A 199 13.38 0.81 11.99
N TRP A 200 13.08 -0.34 11.38
CA TRP A 200 13.34 -1.63 11.98
C TRP A 200 14.83 -1.99 12.07
N ALA A 201 15.56 -1.95 10.95
CA ALA A 201 16.92 -2.50 10.88
C ALA A 201 18.00 -1.50 11.30
N THR A 202 17.81 -0.22 10.97
CA THR A 202 18.77 0.87 11.18
C THR A 202 18.05 2.16 11.61
N PRO A 203 17.36 2.18 12.77
CA PRO A 203 16.48 3.28 13.19
C PRO A 203 17.16 4.65 13.21
N TYR A 204 18.46 4.67 13.50
CA TYR A 204 19.31 5.88 13.50
C TYR A 204 19.42 6.57 12.13
N THR A 205 18.95 5.96 11.03
CA THR A 205 18.87 6.62 9.71
C THR A 205 17.64 7.52 9.60
N ILE A 206 16.63 7.32 10.45
CA ILE A 206 15.49 8.23 10.57
C ILE A 206 15.88 9.29 11.61
N GLU A 207 16.07 10.53 11.15
CA GLU A 207 16.63 11.60 11.96
C GLU A 207 15.72 12.83 11.92
N HIS A 208 15.45 13.44 13.08
CA HIS A 208 14.76 14.72 13.17
C HIS A 208 15.77 15.87 13.03
N LYS A 209 16.22 16.14 11.79
CA LYS A 209 17.09 17.27 11.49
C LYS A 209 16.26 18.53 11.28
N VAL A 210 16.30 19.44 12.25
CA VAL A 210 15.52 20.68 12.21
C VAL A 210 16.44 21.87 11.96
N ARG A 211 16.00 22.77 11.08
CA ARG A 211 16.62 24.09 10.88
C ARG A 211 15.60 25.18 11.17
N ALA A 212 16.00 26.19 11.95
CA ALA A 212 15.20 27.41 12.11
C ALA A 212 15.16 28.20 10.78
N THR A 213 13.98 28.62 10.38
CA THR A 213 13.72 29.47 9.21
C THR A 213 13.37 30.91 9.61
N GLY A 214 13.21 31.16 10.90
CA GLY A 214 12.86 32.46 11.48
C GLY A 214 13.14 32.51 12.98
N THR A 215 12.55 33.51 13.64
CA THR A 215 12.72 33.74 15.09
C THR A 215 11.55 33.20 15.90
N GLY A 216 10.44 32.84 15.25
CA GLY A 216 9.29 32.21 15.90
C GLY A 216 9.58 30.76 16.25
N GLU A 217 8.99 30.29 17.35
CA GLU A 217 9.15 28.91 17.82
C GLU A 217 8.71 27.86 16.79
N THR A 218 7.75 28.22 15.92
CA THR A 218 7.21 27.37 14.84
C THR A 218 7.88 27.60 13.48
N ASP A 219 8.85 28.53 13.39
CA ASP A 219 9.57 28.81 12.14
C ASP A 219 10.68 27.79 11.95
N ARG A 220 10.29 26.54 11.66
CA ARG A 220 11.19 25.40 11.58
C ARG A 220 10.87 24.54 10.35
N THR A 221 11.90 23.93 9.79
CA THR A 221 11.78 22.95 8.71
C THR A 221 12.58 21.71 9.03
N ASN A 222 12.04 20.55 8.67
CA ASN A 222 12.71 19.26 8.71
C ASN A 222 13.53 19.07 7.45
N ALA A 223 14.73 18.53 7.60
CA ALA A 223 15.67 18.28 6.52
C ALA A 223 15.91 16.78 6.35
N ILE A 224 15.52 16.24 5.19
CA ILE A 224 15.66 14.81 4.86
C ILE A 224 16.56 14.66 3.65
N GLN A 225 17.58 13.83 3.77
CA GLN A 225 18.56 13.59 2.71
C GLN A 225 18.08 12.48 1.77
N PHE A 226 18.11 12.74 0.47
CA PHE A 226 17.88 11.73 -0.56
C PHE A 226 19.08 11.59 -1.48
N PHE A 227 19.30 10.38 -2.01
CA PHE A 227 20.41 10.02 -2.88
C PHE A 227 19.87 9.46 -4.19
N THR A 228 20.35 9.98 -5.32
CA THR A 228 19.99 9.44 -6.65
C THR A 228 20.41 7.98 -6.78
N LYS A 229 19.52 7.15 -7.33
CA LYS A 229 19.80 5.75 -7.68
C LYS A 229 19.36 5.40 -9.12
N GLY A 230 18.92 6.39 -9.90
CA GLY A 230 18.46 6.24 -11.28
C GLY A 230 17.05 5.63 -11.41
N GLY A 231 16.57 5.54 -12.65
CA GLY A 231 15.23 5.04 -12.98
C GLY A 231 14.10 5.99 -12.58
N GLY A 232 12.86 5.51 -12.56
CA GLY A 232 11.68 6.32 -12.20
C GLY A 232 11.62 6.69 -10.71
N LYS A 233 10.89 7.74 -10.31
CA LYS A 233 10.83 8.23 -8.92
C LYS A 233 12.22 8.54 -8.33
N ASP A 234 13.01 9.29 -9.09
CA ASP A 234 14.37 9.66 -8.73
C ASP A 234 14.61 11.13 -9.08
N ALA A 235 15.49 11.79 -8.34
CA ALA A 235 15.96 13.14 -8.62
C ALA A 235 17.42 13.27 -8.18
N ALA A 236 18.06 14.42 -8.46
CA ALA A 236 19.43 14.65 -8.04
C ALA A 236 19.56 14.54 -6.50
N THR A 237 20.66 13.93 -6.03
CA THR A 237 21.00 13.85 -4.60
C THR A 237 20.94 15.25 -3.97
N ARG A 238 20.10 15.42 -2.95
CA ARG A 238 19.98 16.68 -2.22
C ARG A 238 19.33 16.50 -0.86
N LEU A 239 19.59 17.46 0.02
CA LEU A 239 18.84 17.67 1.24
C LEU A 239 17.52 18.37 0.89
N VAL A 240 16.40 17.83 1.38
CA VAL A 240 15.07 18.35 1.11
C VAL A 240 14.47 18.88 2.40
N GLU A 241 14.09 20.16 2.37
CA GLU A 241 13.45 20.84 3.50
C GLU A 241 11.93 20.89 3.33
N VAL A 242 11.21 20.50 4.38
CA VAL A 242 9.75 20.54 4.46
C VAL A 242 9.27 20.95 5.86
N THR A 243 8.10 21.60 5.95
CA THR A 243 7.45 21.86 7.25
C THR A 243 6.70 20.62 7.76
N ASP A 244 6.22 20.70 9.00
CA ASP A 244 5.38 19.70 9.67
C ASP A 244 3.95 19.58 9.09
N ASN A 245 3.56 20.49 8.20
CA ASN A 245 2.23 20.44 7.61
C ASN A 245 2.06 19.20 6.73
N THR A 246 0.99 18.45 6.94
CA THR A 246 0.57 17.27 6.16
C THR A 246 -0.87 17.42 5.67
N ILE A 247 -1.30 16.61 4.71
CA ILE A 247 -2.66 16.74 4.14
C ILE A 247 -3.70 16.04 5.02
N VAL A 248 -4.71 16.82 5.41
CA VAL A 248 -5.88 16.38 6.17
C VAL A 248 -7.18 16.69 5.43
N ASN A 249 -8.22 15.88 5.66
CA ASN A 249 -9.56 16.17 5.17
C ASN A 249 -10.28 17.23 6.04
N SER A 250 -11.51 17.59 5.66
CA SER A 250 -12.34 18.55 6.39
C SER A 250 -12.66 18.17 7.85
N SER A 251 -12.51 16.89 8.21
CA SER A 251 -12.65 16.38 9.59
C SER A 251 -11.30 16.29 10.32
N ASN A 252 -10.25 16.92 9.79
CA ASN A 252 -8.90 16.94 10.33
C ASN A 252 -8.27 15.53 10.46
N ASN A 253 -8.67 14.59 9.58
CA ASN A 253 -8.10 13.25 9.50
C ASN A 253 -7.04 13.18 8.38
N PRO A 254 -5.91 12.48 8.59
CA PRO A 254 -4.88 12.33 7.56
C PRO A 254 -5.41 11.58 6.33
N VAL A 255 -5.06 12.05 5.14
CA VAL A 255 -5.46 11.43 3.86
C VAL A 255 -4.42 10.44 3.36
N TYR A 256 -3.14 10.82 3.43
CA TYR A 256 -2.00 10.00 2.98
C TYR A 256 -1.31 9.32 4.16
N CYS A 257 0.01 9.13 4.10
CA CYS A 257 0.75 8.46 5.15
C CYS A 257 0.50 9.11 6.51
N ARG A 258 0.48 8.28 7.56
CA ARG A 258 0.27 8.68 8.95
C ARG A 258 1.13 7.79 9.86
N SER A 259 1.38 8.26 11.08
CA SER A 259 1.88 7.37 12.15
C SER A 259 0.75 6.49 12.68
N ASN A 260 1.10 5.30 13.16
CA ASN A 260 0.26 4.48 14.01
C ASN A 260 0.00 5.18 15.37
N ASP A 261 0.94 6.00 15.82
CA ASP A 261 0.87 6.73 17.06
C ASP A 261 0.27 8.12 16.86
N ALA A 262 -0.82 8.38 17.59
CA ALA A 262 -1.62 9.58 17.40
C ALA A 262 -0.80 10.84 17.74
N GLY A 263 -0.70 11.76 16.78
CA GLY A 263 0.04 13.00 16.93
C GLY A 263 1.52 12.88 16.56
N GLU A 264 1.99 11.72 16.12
CA GLU A 264 3.31 11.59 15.51
C GLU A 264 3.22 11.74 13.98
N ILE A 265 4.16 12.48 13.39
CA ILE A 265 4.07 12.87 11.97
C ILE A 265 5.28 12.46 11.11
N TRP A 266 6.37 11.91 11.68
CA TRP A 266 7.56 11.63 10.88
C TRP A 266 7.29 10.79 9.61
N PRO A 267 6.41 9.76 9.58
CA PRO A 267 6.20 8.99 8.35
C PRO A 267 5.61 9.86 7.24
N ALA A 268 4.66 10.72 7.59
CA ALA A 268 4.00 11.65 6.68
C ALA A 268 4.96 12.74 6.19
N VAL A 269 5.85 13.23 7.07
CA VAL A 269 6.90 14.20 6.70
C VAL A 269 7.92 13.58 5.74
N TYR A 270 8.30 12.31 5.93
CA TYR A 270 9.15 11.58 4.99
C TYR A 270 8.49 11.37 3.63
N GLU A 271 7.20 11.01 3.59
CA GLU A 271 6.42 10.90 2.34
C GLU A 271 6.37 12.25 1.62
N LYS A 272 6.09 13.34 2.34
CA LYS A 272 6.08 14.71 1.81
C LYS A 272 7.43 15.10 1.23
N ALA A 273 8.53 14.88 1.97
CA ALA A 273 9.87 15.21 1.50
C ALA A 273 10.26 14.39 0.27
N PHE A 274 9.87 13.11 0.22
CA PHE A 274 10.08 12.27 -0.94
C PHE A 274 9.29 12.76 -2.16
N ALA A 275 8.02 13.13 -1.99
CA ALA A 275 7.20 13.74 -3.04
C ALA A 275 7.83 15.04 -3.58
N LYS A 276 8.31 15.92 -2.69
CA LYS A 276 9.03 17.15 -3.06
C LYS A 276 10.34 16.86 -3.80
N TRP A 277 11.05 15.82 -3.40
CA TRP A 277 12.28 15.40 -4.06
C TRP A 277 12.03 14.95 -5.49
N ILE A 278 11.13 13.98 -5.70
CA ILE A 278 10.90 13.36 -7.02
C ILE A 278 10.16 14.28 -8.00
N THR A 279 9.34 15.21 -7.52
CA THR A 279 8.66 16.21 -8.38
C THR A 279 9.53 17.42 -8.66
N ASN A 280 10.68 17.53 -7.97
CA ASN A 280 11.63 18.63 -8.09
C ASN A 280 10.99 20.02 -7.93
N VAL A 281 10.01 20.15 -7.03
CA VAL A 281 9.38 21.43 -6.69
C VAL A 281 10.07 22.06 -5.48
N ASN A 282 9.92 23.38 -5.36
CA ASN A 282 10.50 24.15 -4.25
C ASN A 282 9.48 24.49 -3.16
N ASP A 283 8.19 24.49 -3.49
CA ASP A 283 7.13 24.75 -2.52
C ASP A 283 7.00 23.63 -1.49
N ASP A 284 6.25 23.91 -0.42
CA ASP A 284 6.04 22.99 0.70
C ASP A 284 4.75 22.16 0.55
N LYS A 285 4.13 22.18 -0.64
CA LYS A 285 2.90 21.48 -0.97
C LYS A 285 3.11 20.60 -2.21
N PRO A 286 4.07 19.66 -2.17
CA PRO A 286 4.35 18.78 -3.31
C PRO A 286 3.15 17.89 -3.61
N ASP A 287 3.03 17.45 -4.86
CA ASP A 287 2.03 16.47 -5.27
C ASP A 287 2.39 15.07 -4.73
N ILE A 288 1.71 14.66 -3.65
CA ILE A 288 1.91 13.36 -3.00
C ILE A 288 1.49 12.22 -3.92
N SER A 289 0.53 12.43 -4.82
CA SER A 289 0.06 11.37 -5.72
C SER A 289 1.13 10.93 -6.73
N GLN A 290 2.09 11.80 -7.02
CA GLN A 290 3.28 11.45 -7.81
C GLN A 290 4.20 10.43 -7.14
N THR A 291 4.00 10.09 -5.86
CA THR A 291 4.74 9.01 -5.20
C THR A 291 4.19 7.63 -5.54
N ALA A 292 3.01 7.53 -6.16
CA ALA A 292 2.37 6.26 -6.51
C ALA A 292 3.28 5.37 -7.34
N TYR A 293 3.33 4.08 -6.96
CA TYR A 293 4.07 2.95 -7.52
C TYR A 293 5.58 3.15 -7.74
N GLY A 294 6.37 2.14 -7.41
CA GLY A 294 7.82 2.27 -7.50
C GLY A 294 8.59 1.00 -7.15
N ASP A 295 9.87 1.19 -6.85
CA ASP A 295 10.81 0.14 -6.49
C ASP A 295 11.08 0.15 -4.97
N PRO A 296 10.68 -0.89 -4.23
CA PRO A 296 10.86 -0.94 -2.78
C PRO A 296 12.33 -0.91 -2.36
N ALA A 297 13.19 -1.67 -3.05
CA ALA A 297 14.60 -1.80 -2.71
C ALA A 297 15.34 -0.49 -2.99
N LYS A 298 14.99 0.16 -4.10
CA LYS A 298 15.53 1.47 -4.46
C LYS A 298 15.12 2.55 -3.47
N ALA A 299 13.88 2.57 -2.99
CA ALA A 299 13.44 3.53 -1.99
C ALA A 299 14.30 3.46 -0.71
N VAL A 300 14.65 2.24 -0.26
CA VAL A 300 15.61 2.07 0.85
C VAL A 300 16.98 2.66 0.51
N ALA A 301 17.49 2.39 -0.69
CA ALA A 301 18.79 2.90 -1.14
C ALA A 301 18.82 4.43 -1.30
N GLN A 302 17.71 5.04 -1.72
CA GLN A 302 17.56 6.49 -1.87
C GLN A 302 17.57 7.23 -0.53
N LEU A 303 17.21 6.56 0.57
CA LEU A 303 17.26 7.11 1.93
C LEU A 303 18.56 6.81 2.67
N THR A 304 19.18 5.66 2.40
CA THR A 304 20.35 5.15 3.15
C THR A 304 21.69 5.37 2.43
N ASN A 305 21.65 5.75 1.15
CA ASN A 305 22.78 5.72 0.20
C ASN A 305 23.45 4.35 0.00
N LYS A 306 22.89 3.28 0.55
CA LYS A 306 23.45 1.92 0.44
C LYS A 306 23.16 1.28 -0.92
N THR A 307 23.69 0.08 -1.13
CA THR A 307 23.49 -0.67 -2.38
C THR A 307 22.32 -1.66 -2.22
N PRO A 308 21.29 -1.62 -3.09
CA PRO A 308 20.21 -2.61 -3.07
C PRO A 308 20.63 -3.88 -3.80
N TYR A 309 20.41 -5.04 -3.17
CA TYR A 309 20.66 -6.37 -3.71
C TYR A 309 19.33 -7.10 -3.90
N TYR A 310 19.01 -7.42 -5.15
CA TYR A 310 17.74 -8.05 -5.54
C TYR A 310 17.86 -9.57 -5.58
N TYR A 311 16.81 -10.26 -5.14
CA TYR A 311 16.71 -11.72 -5.13
C TYR A 311 15.30 -12.15 -5.59
N TYR A 312 15.17 -12.46 -6.87
CA TYR A 312 13.95 -13.01 -7.45
C TYR A 312 13.68 -14.43 -6.93
N THR A 313 12.41 -14.73 -6.67
CA THR A 313 11.96 -16.02 -6.14
C THR A 313 11.90 -17.10 -7.22
N SER A 314 11.73 -16.71 -8.49
CA SER A 314 11.62 -17.66 -9.62
C SER A 314 12.89 -18.51 -9.83
N SER A 315 14.04 -18.05 -9.35
CA SER A 315 15.33 -18.74 -9.45
C SER A 315 15.79 -19.39 -8.14
N ARG A 316 14.95 -19.39 -7.09
CA ARG A 316 15.33 -19.78 -5.73
C ARG A 316 14.26 -20.60 -5.05
N THR A 317 14.68 -21.54 -4.20
CA THR A 317 13.77 -22.25 -3.30
C THR A 317 13.36 -21.38 -2.11
N GLY A 318 12.28 -21.75 -1.42
CA GLY A 318 11.94 -21.12 -0.14
C GLY A 318 13.09 -21.15 0.88
N LEU A 319 13.89 -22.22 0.90
CA LEU A 319 15.05 -22.32 1.81
C LEU A 319 16.19 -21.39 1.43
N ASP A 320 16.44 -21.17 0.14
CA ASP A 320 17.45 -20.18 -0.30
C ASP A 320 17.05 -18.77 0.14
N LEU A 321 15.77 -18.41 -0.04
CA LEU A 321 15.22 -17.12 0.38
C LEU A 321 15.30 -16.95 1.89
N PHE A 322 14.96 -17.99 2.65
CA PHE A 322 15.14 -18.03 4.09
C PHE A 322 16.60 -17.85 4.52
N GLY A 323 17.54 -18.52 3.84
CA GLY A 323 18.97 -18.35 4.05
C GLY A 323 19.42 -16.90 3.89
N ILE A 324 18.97 -16.22 2.84
CA ILE A 324 19.28 -14.80 2.60
C ILE A 324 18.78 -13.91 3.76
N VAL A 325 17.57 -14.15 4.26
CA VAL A 325 17.06 -13.39 5.43
C VAL A 325 17.93 -13.64 6.65
N ARG A 326 18.32 -14.89 6.91
CA ARG A 326 19.18 -15.27 8.05
C ARG A 326 20.55 -14.64 8.00
N GLU A 327 21.20 -14.67 6.83
CA GLU A 327 22.52 -14.06 6.61
C GLU A 327 22.54 -12.54 6.83
N ASN A 328 21.39 -11.89 6.77
CA ASN A 328 21.23 -10.45 6.99
C ASN A 328 20.46 -10.14 8.28
N SER A 329 20.46 -11.09 9.22
CA SER A 329 19.83 -11.00 10.53
C SER A 329 20.83 -11.23 11.65
N MET A 330 20.57 -10.60 12.80
CA MET A 330 21.18 -10.96 14.08
C MET A 330 20.10 -11.62 14.94
N SER A 331 20.37 -12.84 15.39
CA SER A 331 19.33 -13.72 15.93
C SER A 331 18.18 -13.86 14.92
N TYR A 332 16.95 -13.48 15.29
CA TYR A 332 15.75 -13.57 14.45
C TYR A 332 15.39 -12.27 13.72
N LYS A 333 16.14 -11.19 13.96
CA LYS A 333 15.83 -9.82 13.50
C LYS A 333 16.75 -9.39 12.36
N THR A 334 16.19 -8.81 11.29
CA THR A 334 17.00 -8.20 10.23
C THR A 334 17.82 -7.01 10.76
N ILE A 335 19.09 -6.96 10.35
CA ILE A 335 20.05 -5.88 10.68
C ILE A 335 20.39 -5.01 9.45
N ASN A 336 20.14 -5.53 8.26
CA ASN A 336 20.09 -4.73 7.03
C ASN A 336 18.63 -4.52 6.66
N PRO A 337 18.20 -3.31 6.26
CA PRO A 337 16.84 -3.09 5.78
C PRO A 337 16.48 -4.04 4.64
N MET A 338 15.34 -4.71 4.77
CA MET A 338 14.86 -5.69 3.80
C MET A 338 13.39 -5.47 3.49
N VAL A 339 13.06 -5.61 2.21
CA VAL A 339 11.71 -5.46 1.67
C VAL A 339 11.43 -6.61 0.70
N ALA A 340 10.17 -6.98 0.56
CA ALA A 340 9.73 -7.99 -0.38
C ALA A 340 8.46 -7.53 -1.09
N TRP A 341 8.20 -8.03 -2.29
CA TRP A 341 6.98 -7.67 -3.02
C TRP A 341 6.39 -8.86 -3.77
N THR A 342 5.08 -8.82 -3.91
CA THR A 342 4.29 -9.87 -4.56
C THR A 342 4.29 -9.75 -6.08
N TYR A 343 3.98 -10.84 -6.77
CA TYR A 343 3.70 -10.78 -8.20
C TYR A 343 2.50 -9.89 -8.48
N GLY A 344 2.49 -9.22 -9.65
CA GLY A 344 1.37 -8.36 -10.05
C GLY A 344 0.03 -9.08 -10.08
N SER A 345 0.02 -10.27 -10.69
CA SER A 345 -1.10 -11.23 -10.70
C SER A 345 -0.58 -12.65 -10.97
N GLY A 346 -1.45 -13.57 -11.38
CA GLY A 346 -1.09 -14.94 -11.77
C GLY A 346 -0.93 -15.92 -10.60
N LYS A 347 -1.15 -15.46 -9.37
CA LYS A 347 -1.26 -16.27 -8.15
C LYS A 347 -2.67 -16.16 -7.59
N ASP A 348 -3.04 -17.05 -6.68
CA ASP A 348 -4.34 -16.96 -6.02
C ASP A 348 -4.28 -16.12 -4.73
N TYR A 349 -4.50 -14.82 -4.89
CA TYR A 349 -4.61 -13.86 -3.79
C TYR A 349 -6.00 -13.85 -3.14
N SER A 350 -6.99 -14.48 -3.76
CA SER A 350 -8.39 -14.42 -3.33
C SER A 350 -8.54 -15.13 -1.98
N GLY A 351 -8.96 -14.39 -0.95
CA GLY A 351 -9.16 -14.95 0.39
C GLY A 351 -7.88 -15.30 1.16
N SER A 352 -6.68 -15.00 0.63
CA SER A 352 -5.42 -15.22 1.35
C SER A 352 -5.02 -14.05 2.24
N ASN A 353 -5.62 -12.86 2.05
CA ASN A 353 -5.19 -11.55 2.58
C ASN A 353 -3.74 -11.15 2.20
N ILE A 354 -3.10 -11.87 1.27
CA ILE A 354 -1.88 -11.40 0.61
C ILE A 354 -2.30 -10.56 -0.59
N VAL A 355 -1.71 -9.38 -0.74
CA VAL A 355 -2.08 -8.40 -1.76
C VAL A 355 -1.15 -8.53 -2.97
N GLY A 356 -1.69 -8.64 -4.18
CA GLY A 356 -0.91 -8.66 -5.42
C GLY A 356 -0.32 -7.29 -5.78
N ASN A 357 0.85 -7.26 -6.41
CA ASN A 357 1.63 -6.04 -6.72
C ASN A 357 1.95 -5.14 -5.51
N HIS A 358 2.08 -5.72 -4.31
CA HIS A 358 2.21 -4.97 -3.05
C HIS A 358 3.56 -5.21 -2.39
N ALA A 359 4.06 -4.20 -1.68
CA ALA A 359 5.34 -4.25 -0.98
C ALA A 359 5.14 -4.47 0.52
N TYR A 360 6.00 -5.28 1.10
CA TYR A 360 6.02 -5.67 2.51
C TYR A 360 7.41 -5.43 3.09
N THR A 361 7.47 -5.06 4.37
CA THR A 361 8.73 -5.02 5.13
C THR A 361 9.12 -6.43 5.55
N VAL A 362 10.40 -6.82 5.44
CA VAL A 362 10.91 -8.08 5.99
C VAL A 362 11.56 -7.80 7.34
N LEU A 363 10.92 -8.25 8.41
CA LEU A 363 11.36 -7.98 9.79
C LEU A 363 12.34 -9.04 10.29
N GLY A 364 12.30 -10.25 9.74
CA GLY A 364 13.08 -11.33 10.29
C GLY A 364 12.66 -12.71 9.80
N TRP A 365 13.02 -13.69 10.60
CA TRP A 365 12.76 -15.09 10.32
C TRP A 365 12.46 -15.83 11.63
N SER A 366 11.75 -16.95 11.54
CA SER A 366 11.54 -17.85 12.68
C SER A 366 11.43 -19.29 12.21
N THR A 367 11.70 -20.22 13.12
CA THR A 367 11.46 -21.65 12.92
C THR A 367 10.57 -22.14 14.04
N PHE A 368 9.45 -22.76 13.69
CA PHE A 368 8.50 -23.29 14.67
C PHE A 368 7.85 -24.57 14.16
N ASN A 369 7.71 -25.55 15.05
CA ASN A 369 7.18 -26.88 14.72
C ASN A 369 7.82 -27.50 13.46
N GLY A 370 9.14 -27.34 13.31
CA GLY A 370 9.89 -27.88 12.18
C GLY A 370 9.67 -27.16 10.84
N LYS A 371 8.95 -26.05 10.82
CA LYS A 371 8.72 -25.21 9.63
C LYS A 371 9.47 -23.89 9.72
N ASN A 372 9.89 -23.37 8.57
CA ASN A 372 10.62 -22.11 8.44
C ASN A 372 9.69 -21.00 7.94
N TYR A 373 9.82 -19.82 8.53
CA TYR A 373 8.97 -18.67 8.28
C TYR A 373 9.79 -17.40 8.02
N ILE A 374 9.32 -16.59 7.09
CA ILE A 374 9.77 -15.20 6.91
C ILE A 374 8.73 -14.30 7.56
N ILE A 375 9.21 -13.31 8.31
CA ILE A 375 8.37 -12.40 9.07
C ILE A 375 8.20 -11.12 8.27
N LEU A 376 6.96 -10.80 7.97
CA LEU A 376 6.58 -9.71 7.09
C LEU A 376 5.68 -8.72 7.80
N ARG A 377 5.67 -7.48 7.32
CA ARG A 377 4.68 -6.47 7.69
C ARG A 377 4.01 -5.88 6.46
N ASN A 378 2.68 -5.87 6.47
CA ASN A 378 1.88 -5.08 5.55
C ASN A 378 1.94 -3.58 5.96
N PRO A 379 2.42 -2.66 5.10
CA PRO A 379 2.47 -1.23 5.41
C PRO A 379 1.10 -0.56 5.59
N TRP A 380 0.00 -1.27 5.35
CA TRP A 380 -1.35 -0.80 5.74
C TRP A 380 -1.58 -0.87 7.25
N GLY A 381 -0.76 -1.62 7.99
CA GLY A 381 -0.92 -1.85 9.43
C GLY A 381 -2.11 -2.73 9.81
N VAL A 382 -2.71 -3.41 8.83
CA VAL A 382 -3.85 -4.34 8.94
C VAL A 382 -3.80 -5.36 7.79
N THR A 383 -4.81 -6.25 7.73
CA THR A 383 -4.99 -7.25 6.68
C THR A 383 -3.90 -8.31 6.71
N GLU A 384 -3.72 -8.94 7.87
CA GLU A 384 -2.84 -10.10 8.01
C GLU A 384 -3.49 -11.35 7.39
N PRO A 385 -2.71 -12.20 6.70
CA PRO A 385 -3.15 -13.55 6.32
C PRO A 385 -3.47 -14.38 7.56
N ASN A 386 -4.65 -14.99 7.57
CA ASN A 386 -5.05 -15.98 8.57
C ASN A 386 -5.04 -17.38 7.93
N GLY A 387 -4.38 -18.37 8.53
CA GLY A 387 -4.43 -19.75 8.04
C GLY A 387 -3.24 -20.62 8.42
N LEU A 388 -3.11 -21.79 7.79
CA LEU A 388 -2.08 -22.78 8.14
C LEU A 388 -0.65 -22.37 7.76
N ASN A 389 -0.55 -21.46 6.78
CA ASN A 389 0.72 -20.97 6.26
C ASN A 389 1.12 -19.61 6.88
N SER A 390 0.26 -19.06 7.73
CA SER A 390 0.51 -17.82 8.45
C SER A 390 0.20 -17.93 9.93
N TYR A 391 1.15 -17.55 10.76
CA TYR A 391 0.95 -17.51 12.20
C TYR A 391 1.06 -16.07 12.68
N GLN A 392 0.04 -15.63 13.38
CA GLN A 392 0.12 -14.48 14.27
C GLN A 392 0.79 -14.95 15.58
N GLY A 393 1.67 -14.12 16.15
CA GLY A 393 2.31 -14.42 17.44
C GLY A 393 3.53 -15.35 17.43
N LEU A 394 4.13 -15.65 16.27
CA LEU A 394 5.23 -16.63 16.13
C LEU A 394 6.62 -16.21 16.65
N ILE A 395 6.77 -15.02 17.19
CA ILE A 395 8.05 -14.42 17.59
C ILE A 395 7.86 -13.67 18.91
N SER A 396 8.27 -14.29 20.01
CA SER A 396 8.69 -13.55 21.18
C SER A 396 10.15 -13.13 20.95
N PHE A 397 10.43 -11.86 20.69
CA PHE A 397 11.83 -11.40 20.64
C PHE A 397 12.40 -11.42 22.07
N PHE A 398 13.30 -12.36 22.34
CA PHE A 398 14.12 -12.39 23.55
C PHE A 398 15.37 -11.53 23.32
N ASP A 399 15.34 -10.28 23.78
CA ASP A 399 16.53 -9.63 24.34
C ASP A 399 16.11 -8.56 25.37
N GLY A 400 16.02 -8.97 26.63
CA GLY A 400 15.64 -8.13 27.76
C GLY A 400 16.68 -7.08 28.17
N SER A 401 17.70 -6.79 27.36
CA SER A 401 18.75 -5.83 27.72
C SER A 401 18.78 -4.56 26.85
N PHE A 402 18.22 -4.57 25.64
CA PHE A 402 18.25 -3.39 24.75
C PHE A 402 17.10 -3.30 23.75
N TRP A 403 16.44 -4.41 23.39
CA TRP A 403 15.45 -4.44 22.32
C TRP A 403 14.04 -4.67 22.89
N ARG A 404 13.10 -3.76 22.60
CA ARG A 404 11.69 -3.97 22.98
C ARG A 404 11.17 -5.24 22.28
N PRO A 405 10.53 -6.18 23.00
CA PRO A 405 9.84 -7.28 22.35
C PRO A 405 8.73 -6.71 21.46
N ILE A 406 8.58 -7.23 20.23
CA ILE A 406 7.38 -6.95 19.45
C ILE A 406 6.20 -7.54 20.22
N ASN A 407 5.27 -6.69 20.64
CA ASN A 407 4.01 -7.13 21.24
C ASN A 407 3.12 -7.67 20.10
N MET A 408 3.26 -8.97 19.83
CA MET A 408 2.69 -9.64 18.65
C MET A 408 1.21 -10.05 18.81
N ILE A 409 0.43 -9.27 19.57
CA ILE A 409 -1.01 -9.48 19.82
C ILE A 409 -1.80 -8.27 19.27
N GLY A 410 -1.37 -7.72 18.14
CA GLY A 410 -2.04 -6.60 17.48
C GLY A 410 -2.34 -6.91 16.03
N ASN A 411 -3.52 -6.51 15.55
CA ASN A 411 -3.74 -6.27 14.12
C ASN A 411 -2.90 -5.03 13.72
N ASP A 412 -1.61 -5.22 13.45
CA ASP A 412 -0.60 -4.19 13.16
C ASP A 412 0.12 -4.40 11.82
N GLY A 413 -0.39 -5.34 11.01
CA GLY A 413 0.11 -5.76 9.72
C GLY A 413 1.19 -6.85 9.78
N VAL A 414 1.63 -7.30 10.96
CA VAL A 414 2.73 -8.28 11.10
C VAL A 414 2.23 -9.72 11.02
N PHE A 415 2.90 -10.54 10.21
CA PHE A 415 2.63 -11.97 10.09
C PHE A 415 3.87 -12.78 9.75
N ALA A 416 3.90 -14.04 10.17
CA ALA A 416 4.86 -15.03 9.70
C ALA A 416 4.30 -15.74 8.47
N LEU A 417 5.07 -15.90 7.39
CA LEU A 417 4.67 -16.66 6.20
C LEU A 417 5.64 -17.82 5.96
N GLU A 418 5.11 -19.04 5.79
CA GLU A 418 5.94 -20.21 5.51
C GLU A 418 6.75 -20.00 4.22
N VAL A 419 8.01 -20.43 4.21
CA VAL A 419 8.96 -20.14 3.13
C VAL A 419 8.50 -20.60 1.73
N ASN A 420 7.75 -21.70 1.62
CA ASN A 420 7.20 -22.16 0.34
C ASN A 420 6.03 -21.29 -0.12
N ALA A 421 5.19 -20.82 0.82
CA ALA A 421 4.14 -19.85 0.52
C ALA A 421 4.76 -18.50 0.12
N PHE A 422 5.82 -18.06 0.79
CA PHE A 422 6.60 -16.89 0.40
C PHE A 422 7.10 -17.02 -1.04
N GLN A 423 7.77 -18.12 -1.38
CA GLN A 423 8.24 -18.38 -2.74
C GLN A 423 7.09 -18.38 -3.78
N TYR A 424 5.91 -18.87 -3.40
CA TYR A 424 4.75 -18.92 -4.29
C TYR A 424 4.17 -17.53 -4.59
N TYR A 425 4.01 -16.69 -3.58
CA TYR A 425 3.33 -15.38 -3.69
C TYR A 425 4.25 -14.21 -4.04
N PHE A 426 5.50 -14.26 -3.57
CA PHE A 426 6.44 -13.14 -3.72
C PHE A 426 7.22 -13.26 -5.02
N ALA A 427 7.40 -12.13 -5.72
CA ALA A 427 8.21 -12.04 -6.91
C ALA A 427 9.70 -11.91 -6.58
N ALA A 428 10.01 -11.20 -5.48
CA ALA A 428 11.38 -11.03 -5.00
C ALA A 428 11.41 -10.53 -3.54
N LEU A 429 12.59 -10.65 -2.96
CA LEU A 429 13.02 -9.87 -1.81
C LEU A 429 14.29 -9.09 -2.15
N ALA A 430 14.56 -8.03 -1.39
CA ALA A 430 15.79 -7.27 -1.51
C ALA A 430 16.39 -6.97 -0.15
N VAL A 431 17.72 -6.87 -0.13
CA VAL A 431 18.53 -6.43 1.01
C VAL A 431 19.27 -5.18 0.59
N THR A 432 19.28 -4.14 1.41
CA THR A 432 20.06 -2.92 1.13
C THR A 432 21.14 -2.74 2.19
N LYS A 433 22.41 -2.82 1.78
CA LYS A 433 23.56 -2.78 2.70
C LYS A 433 24.75 -1.96 2.19
#